data_AF-A0A376NXI2-F1
#
_entry.id   AF-A0A376NXI2-F1
#
_cell.length_a   1.000
_cell.length_b   1.000
_cell.length_c   1.000
_cell.angle_alpha   90.00
_cell.angle_beta   90.00
_cell.angle_gamma   90.00
#
_symmetry.space_group_name_H-M   'P 1'
#
loop_
_entity.id
_entity.type
_entity.pdbx_description
1 polymer ?
#
loop_
_entity_poly.entity_id
_entity_poly.type
_entity_poly.pdbx_seq_one_letter_code
_entity_poly.pdbx_strand_id
1 'polypeptide(L)'
;MMVWCIVGMALERKEPLHQIVNRLDIMLPGNRPFVAPSAVIQARQRLGSEAVRRVFTKTAQLWHNATPHPHWCGLTLLAIDGVFWRTPDTPENDAAFPRQTHAGNPALYPQVKWSARWN
;
A
#
# COMPACT_ATOMS: atom_id res chain seq x y z
N MET A 1 8.28 11.62 -18.42
CA MET A 1 8.72 12.46 -17.29
C MET A 1 7.84 12.24 -16.06
N MET A 2 6.65 12.85 -15.95
CA MET A 2 5.88 12.83 -14.68
C MET A 2 5.32 11.45 -14.25
N VAL A 3 4.92 10.59 -15.20
CA VAL A 3 4.44 9.23 -14.85
C VAL A 3 5.55 8.40 -14.20
N TRP A 4 6.78 8.49 -14.70
CA TRP A 4 7.93 7.83 -14.09
C TRP A 4 8.27 8.39 -12.70
N CYS A 5 8.05 9.69 -12.46
CA CYS A 5 8.16 10.25 -11.11
C CYS A 5 7.10 9.65 -10.16
N ILE A 6 5.88 9.43 -10.63
CA ILE A 6 4.81 8.82 -9.83
C ILE A 6 5.12 7.36 -9.51
N VAL A 7 5.62 6.60 -10.49
CA VAL A 7 6.12 5.24 -10.28
C VAL A 7 7.29 5.24 -9.28
N GLY A 8 8.22 6.18 -9.43
CA GLY A 8 9.33 6.40 -8.50
C GLY A 8 8.88 6.67 -7.07
N MET A 9 7.91 7.56 -6.87
CA MET A 9 7.33 7.82 -5.54
C MET A 9 6.58 6.61 -4.96
N ALA A 10 5.97 5.78 -5.80
CA ALA A 10 5.30 4.57 -5.36
C ALA A 10 6.30 3.50 -4.87
N LEU A 11 7.47 3.42 -5.52
CA LEU A 11 8.55 2.49 -5.18
C LEU A 11 9.41 3.00 -4.01
N GLU A 12 9.72 4.30 -3.97
CA GLU A 12 10.62 4.94 -3.00
C GLU A 12 9.84 5.88 -2.07
N ARG A 13 8.96 5.33 -1.24
CA ARG A 13 8.08 6.14 -0.35
C ARG A 13 8.81 7.00 0.69
N LYS A 14 10.11 6.75 0.93
CA LYS A 14 10.90 7.41 1.98
C LYS A 14 11.74 8.58 1.46
N GLU A 15 11.85 8.76 0.15
CA GLU A 15 12.75 9.74 -0.44
C GLU A 15 11.98 10.99 -0.91
N PRO A 16 12.54 12.19 -0.71
CA PRO A 16 11.94 13.41 -1.22
C PRO A 16 11.94 13.45 -2.76
N LEU A 17 10.88 14.02 -3.32
CA LEU A 17 10.55 13.97 -4.74
C LEU A 17 11.69 14.42 -5.68
N HIS A 18 12.49 15.42 -5.27
CA HIS A 18 13.64 15.89 -6.04
C HIS A 18 14.78 14.85 -6.12
N GLN A 19 15.00 14.04 -5.09
CA GLN A 19 15.98 12.95 -5.11
C GLN A 19 15.51 11.79 -6.00
N ILE A 20 14.21 11.50 -6.01
CA ILE A 20 13.61 10.48 -6.90
C ILE A 20 13.78 10.88 -8.37
N VAL A 21 13.53 12.15 -8.70
CA VAL A 21 13.68 12.67 -10.07
C VAL A 21 15.13 12.60 -10.55
N ASN A 22 16.09 12.94 -9.68
CA ASN A 22 17.51 12.85 -9.99
C ASN A 22 18.00 11.39 -10.08
N ARG A 23 17.52 10.47 -9.21
CA ARG A 23 17.90 9.04 -9.24
C ARG A 23 17.35 8.31 -10.46
N LEU A 24 16.16 8.67 -10.93
CA LEU A 24 15.51 8.02 -12.06
C LEU A 24 15.96 8.58 -13.43
N ASP A 25 16.94 9.49 -13.44
CA ASP A 25 17.44 10.18 -14.64
C ASP A 25 16.31 10.68 -15.56
N ILE A 26 15.26 11.22 -14.93
CA ILE A 26 14.10 11.80 -15.60
C ILE A 26 14.52 13.21 -16.06
N MET A 27 15.54 13.28 -16.92
CA MET A 27 16.03 14.53 -17.50
C MET A 27 15.21 14.95 -18.72
N LEU A 28 14.89 16.24 -18.79
CA LEU A 28 14.47 16.89 -20.02
C LEU A 28 15.63 16.81 -21.03
N PRO A 29 15.35 16.73 -22.36
CA PRO A 29 16.40 16.75 -23.36
C PRO A 29 17.20 18.05 -23.22
N GLY A 30 18.49 17.91 -22.90
CA GLY A 30 19.39 19.03 -22.60
C GLY A 30 20.12 18.78 -21.28
N ASN A 31 21.43 18.57 -21.38
CA ASN A 31 22.39 18.27 -20.31
C ASN A 31 22.37 19.31 -19.17
N ARG A 32 21.38 19.24 -18.27
CA ARG A 32 21.26 20.11 -17.09
C ARG A 32 21.18 19.22 -15.84
N PRO A 33 22.22 19.22 -14.98
CA PRO A 33 22.35 18.24 -13.90
C PRO A 33 21.35 18.41 -12.74
N PHE A 34 20.52 19.45 -12.74
CA PHE A 34 19.56 19.72 -11.67
C PHE A 34 18.19 20.10 -12.22
N VAL A 35 17.16 19.33 -11.83
CA VAL A 35 15.76 19.70 -12.02
C VAL A 35 15.32 20.60 -10.86
N ALA A 36 14.94 21.84 -11.16
CA ALA A 36 14.41 22.73 -10.14
C ALA A 36 13.13 22.14 -9.50
N PRO A 37 12.98 22.14 -8.16
CA PRO A 37 11.79 21.60 -7.49
C PRO A 37 10.47 22.18 -8.02
N SER A 38 10.47 23.46 -8.41
CA SER A 38 9.33 24.14 -9.01
C SER A 38 8.91 23.56 -10.36
N ALA A 39 9.85 23.14 -11.21
CA ALA A 39 9.56 22.53 -12.50
C ALA A 39 8.78 21.22 -12.35
N VAL A 40 9.06 20.47 -11.29
CA VAL A 40 8.34 19.22 -11.00
C VAL A 40 6.93 19.49 -10.49
N ILE A 41 6.77 20.50 -9.63
CA ILE A 41 5.44 20.93 -9.16
C ILE A 41 4.58 21.41 -10.34
N GLN A 42 5.13 22.24 -11.23
CA GLN A 42 4.44 22.73 -12.43
C GLN A 42 4.09 21.60 -13.39
N ALA A 43 5.01 20.68 -13.65
CA ALA A 43 4.73 19.53 -14.50
C ALA A 43 3.68 18.60 -13.90
N ARG A 44 3.61 18.47 -12.56
CA ARG A 44 2.56 17.71 -11.86
C ARG A 44 1.21 18.40 -12.00
N GLN A 45 1.16 19.72 -11.85
CA GLN A 45 -0.06 20.50 -12.07
C GLN A 45 -0.55 20.36 -13.53
N ARG A 46 0.36 20.39 -14.50
CA ARG A 46 0.03 20.23 -15.93
C ARG A 46 -0.50 18.83 -16.26
N LEU A 47 -0.01 17.79 -15.60
CA LEU A 47 -0.48 16.42 -15.82
C LEU A 47 -1.94 16.24 -15.37
N GLY A 48 -2.35 16.93 -14.31
CA GLY A 48 -3.69 16.81 -13.73
C GLY A 48 -3.93 15.47 -13.02
N SER A 49 -5.00 15.42 -12.23
CA SER A 49 -5.39 14.22 -11.46
C SER A 49 -5.93 13.10 -12.34
N GLU A 50 -6.57 13.43 -13.46
CA GLU A 50 -7.22 12.46 -14.35
C GLU A 50 -6.24 11.46 -14.97
N ALA A 51 -5.07 11.92 -15.42
CA ALA A 51 -4.06 11.03 -15.99
C ALA A 51 -3.53 10.04 -14.94
N VAL A 52 -3.33 10.51 -13.71
CA VAL A 52 -2.92 9.68 -12.57
C VAL A 52 -4.01 8.65 -12.25
N ARG A 53 -5.26 9.10 -12.15
CA ARG A 53 -6.42 8.22 -11.91
C ARG A 53 -6.49 7.09 -12.92
N ARG A 54 -6.36 7.41 -14.22
CA ARG A 54 -6.39 6.41 -15.30
C ARG A 54 -5.28 5.37 -15.15
N VAL A 55 -4.04 5.81 -14.89
CA VAL A 55 -2.91 4.88 -14.68
C VAL A 55 -3.17 3.98 -13.47
N PHE A 56 -3.58 4.55 -12.33
CA PHE A 56 -3.91 3.77 -11.13
C PHE A 56 -5.01 2.74 -11.39
N THR A 57 -6.12 3.13 -12.01
CA THR A 57 -7.22 2.22 -12.33
C THR A 57 -6.75 1.10 -13.26
N LYS A 58 -5.90 1.41 -14.24
CA LYS A 58 -5.44 0.39 -15.20
C LYS A 58 -4.44 -0.57 -14.60
N THR A 59 -3.50 -0.08 -13.79
CA THR A 59 -2.57 -0.95 -13.05
C THR A 59 -3.30 -1.83 -12.03
N ALA A 60 -4.29 -1.27 -11.31
CA ALA A 60 -5.10 -2.04 -10.37
C ALA A 60 -5.87 -3.19 -11.07
N GLN A 61 -6.48 -2.92 -12.23
CA GLN A 61 -7.16 -3.95 -13.03
C GLN A 61 -6.20 -5.04 -13.53
N LEU A 62 -5.02 -4.65 -14.01
CA LEU A 62 -4.01 -5.60 -14.49
C LEU A 62 -3.51 -6.51 -13.37
N TRP A 63 -3.23 -5.95 -12.19
CA TRP A 63 -2.79 -6.73 -11.04
C TRP A 63 -3.90 -7.64 -10.51
N HIS A 64 -5.14 -7.16 -10.46
CA HIS A 64 -6.29 -7.97 -10.07
C HIS A 64 -6.45 -9.19 -10.99
N ASN A 65 -6.38 -8.99 -12.31
CA ASN A 65 -6.52 -10.07 -13.27
C ASN A 65 -5.36 -11.06 -13.26
N ALA A 66 -4.14 -10.60 -12.95
CA ALA A 66 -2.95 -11.44 -12.90
C ALA A 66 -2.82 -12.23 -11.58
N THR A 67 -3.52 -11.82 -10.52
CA THR A 67 -3.40 -12.44 -9.21
C THR A 67 -4.46 -13.53 -9.03
N PRO A 68 -4.06 -14.79 -8.77
CA PRO A 68 -5.02 -15.80 -8.36
C PRO A 68 -5.54 -15.46 -6.96
N HIS A 69 -6.76 -14.94 -6.88
CA HIS A 69 -7.39 -14.61 -5.60
C HIS A 69 -7.93 -15.88 -4.95
N PRO A 70 -7.45 -16.27 -3.76
CA PRO A 70 -8.03 -17.40 -3.04
C PRO A 70 -9.43 -17.01 -2.55
N HIS A 71 -10.32 -18.00 -2.61
CA HIS A 71 -11.69 -17.86 -2.16
C HIS A 71 -11.85 -18.54 -0.80
N TRP A 72 -12.56 -17.89 0.12
CA TRP A 72 -12.87 -18.45 1.42
C TRP A 72 -14.29 -18.07 1.81
N CYS A 73 -15.12 -19.08 2.12
CA CYS A 73 -16.53 -18.88 2.50
C CYS A 73 -17.33 -17.99 1.51
N GLY A 74 -17.03 -18.08 0.21
CA GLY A 74 -17.68 -17.26 -0.83
C GLY A 74 -17.12 -15.84 -1.00
N LEU A 75 -16.11 -15.44 -0.21
CA LEU A 75 -15.45 -14.14 -0.30
C LEU A 75 -14.12 -14.23 -1.06
N THR A 76 -13.79 -13.16 -1.78
CA THR A 76 -12.51 -13.03 -2.50
C THR A 76 -11.47 -12.34 -1.63
N LEU A 77 -10.35 -12.99 -1.36
CA LEU A 77 -9.26 -12.40 -0.58
C LEU A 77 -8.46 -11.42 -1.45
N LEU A 78 -8.52 -10.11 -1.15
CA LEU A 78 -7.84 -9.07 -1.93
C LEU A 78 -6.58 -8.53 -1.25
N ALA A 79 -6.55 -8.46 0.07
CA ALA A 79 -5.35 -8.10 0.82
C ALA A 79 -5.32 -8.86 2.14
N ILE A 80 -4.15 -8.89 2.77
CA ILE A 80 -3.93 -9.51 4.07
C ILE A 80 -3.66 -8.35 5.03
N ASP A 81 -4.73 -7.82 5.63
CA ASP A 81 -4.65 -6.83 6.71
C ASP A 81 -4.81 -7.57 8.04
N GLY A 82 -3.94 -7.30 9.01
CA GLY A 82 -3.93 -8.00 10.28
C GLY A 82 -5.10 -7.54 11.15
N VAL A 83 -6.18 -8.31 11.21
CA VAL A 83 -7.36 -8.02 12.04
C VAL A 83 -7.38 -8.96 13.23
N PHE A 84 -7.55 -8.42 14.43
CA PHE A 84 -7.76 -9.22 15.64
C PHE A 84 -9.25 -9.34 15.95
N TRP A 85 -9.71 -10.58 16.12
CA TRP A 85 -11.06 -10.89 16.56
C TRP A 85 -11.01 -11.40 18.01
N ARG A 86 -11.98 -11.01 18.82
CA ARG A 86 -12.17 -11.55 20.17
C ARG A 86 -12.95 -12.85 20.07
N THR A 87 -12.49 -13.91 20.71
CA THR A 87 -13.25 -15.15 20.86
C THR A 87 -13.97 -15.18 22.22
N PRO A 88 -15.04 -15.97 22.35
CA PRO A 88 -15.63 -16.25 23.66
C PRO A 88 -14.59 -16.78 24.66
N ASP A 89 -14.70 -16.35 25.91
CA ASP A 89 -13.82 -16.81 27.00
C ASP A 89 -14.23 -18.22 27.43
N THR A 90 -13.69 -19.23 26.75
CA THR A 90 -13.84 -20.64 27.10
C THR A 90 -12.48 -21.28 27.30
N PRO A 91 -12.36 -22.33 28.13
CA PRO A 91 -11.08 -23.01 28.37
C PRO A 91 -10.41 -23.52 27.09
N GLU A 92 -11.20 -23.95 26.11
CA GLU A 92 -10.72 -24.44 24.82
C GLU A 92 -10.12 -23.31 23.97
N ASN A 93 -10.76 -22.14 23.94
CA ASN A 93 -10.25 -20.98 23.21
C ASN A 93 -9.03 -20.37 23.90
N ASP A 94 -8.97 -20.40 25.23
CA ASP A 94 -7.83 -19.89 26.00
C ASP A 94 -6.58 -20.76 25.82
N ALA A 95 -6.76 -22.08 25.65
CA ALA A 95 -5.69 -22.99 25.29
C ALA A 95 -5.23 -22.83 23.82
N ALA A 96 -6.16 -22.50 22.91
CA ALA A 96 -5.89 -22.43 21.47
C ALA A 96 -5.37 -21.07 21.00
N PHE A 97 -5.76 -19.97 21.65
CA PHE A 97 -5.49 -18.61 21.18
C PHE A 97 -4.81 -17.74 22.25
N PRO A 98 -3.80 -16.93 21.87
CA PRO A 98 -3.13 -16.07 22.83
C PRO A 98 -4.00 -14.89 23.25
N ARG A 99 -3.84 -14.47 24.51
CA ARG A 99 -4.33 -13.18 25.00
C ARG A 99 -3.28 -12.10 24.73
N GLN A 100 -3.69 -10.98 24.14
CA GLN A 100 -2.81 -9.82 24.02
C GLN A 100 -2.54 -9.23 25.41
N THR A 101 -1.30 -8.83 25.66
CA THR A 101 -0.90 -8.23 26.94
C THR A 101 -0.66 -6.75 26.74
N HIS A 102 -1.30 -5.91 27.55
CA HIS A 102 -1.04 -4.48 27.59
C HIS A 102 -0.58 -4.08 28.99
N ALA A 103 0.62 -3.48 29.08
CA ALA A 103 1.22 -3.07 30.35
C ALA A 103 1.26 -4.19 31.42
N GLY A 104 1.53 -5.43 30.99
CA GLY A 104 1.60 -6.61 31.87
C GLY A 104 0.26 -7.27 32.19
N ASN A 105 -0.88 -6.64 31.85
CA ASN A 105 -2.20 -7.23 32.06
C ASN A 105 -2.69 -7.94 30.79
N PRO A 106 -3.08 -9.22 30.87
CA PRO A 106 -3.67 -9.92 29.74
C PRO A 106 -5.07 -9.37 29.43
N ALA A 107 -5.42 -9.34 28.14
CA ALA A 107 -6.74 -8.99 27.68
C ALA A 107 -7.78 -9.97 28.23
N LEU A 108 -9.00 -9.46 28.48
CA LEU A 108 -10.13 -10.21 29.03
C LEU A 108 -10.58 -11.41 28.17
N TYR A 109 -10.23 -11.41 26.87
CA TYR A 109 -10.66 -12.42 25.92
C TYR A 109 -9.46 -12.90 25.10
N PRO A 110 -9.37 -14.20 24.78
CA PRO A 110 -8.44 -14.70 23.79
C PRO A 110 -8.69 -14.05 22.42
N GLN A 111 -7.63 -13.90 21.62
CA GLN A 111 -7.72 -13.21 20.33
C GLN A 111 -7.19 -14.05 19.18
N VAL A 112 -7.96 -14.07 18.10
CA VAL A 112 -7.57 -14.68 16.82
C VAL A 112 -7.03 -13.58 15.92
N LYS A 113 -5.78 -13.71 15.50
CA LYS A 113 -5.22 -12.89 14.43
C LYS A 113 -5.62 -13.50 13.09
N TRP A 114 -6.56 -12.85 12.42
CA TRP A 114 -6.85 -13.15 11.03
C TRP A 114 -6.14 -12.15 10.13
N SER A 115 -5.81 -12.59 8.92
CA SER A 115 -5.09 -11.73 7.99
C SER A 115 -5.82 -11.74 6.65
N ALA A 116 -6.84 -10.88 6.51
CA ALA A 116 -7.67 -10.82 5.31
C ALA A 116 -8.51 -9.54 5.18
N ARG A 117 -8.56 -8.98 3.97
CA ARG A 117 -9.45 -7.93 3.50
C ARG A 117 -10.28 -8.49 2.36
N TRP A 118 -11.59 -8.43 2.54
CA TRP A 118 -12.60 -8.95 1.63
C TRP A 118 -13.21 -7.81 0.80
N ASN A 119 -13.82 -8.16 -0.33
CA ASN A 119 -14.75 -7.33 -1.10
C ASN A 119 -16.05 -8.09 -1.30
#